data_AF-A0A7C2RJE3-F1
#
_entry.id   AF-A0A7C2RJE3-F1
#
_cell.length_a   1.000
_cell.length_b   1.000
_cell.length_c   1.000
_cell.angle_alpha   90.00
_cell.angle_beta   90.00
_cell.angle_gamma   90.00
#
_symmetry.space_group_name_H-M   'P 1'
#
loop_
_entity.id
_entity.type
_entity.pdbx_description
1 polymer ?
#
loop_
_entity_poly.entity_id
_entity_poly.type
_entity_poly.pdbx_seq_one_letter_code
_entity_poly.pdbx_strand_id
1 'polypeptide(L)'
;NNDESPFYPSNLSLTLDNVVAVAATDRLNQLAGFSNFGPDSVDLGAPGVGILSLTSRDPSVPLGYASGLFSGNGTSPAAAIVSGIAALIYSEFPQITPLEVKRRLRGSVDRLPVLLPLTVSGGRVNAFRALERDEVPPAPITDLRLVDGASPLTLTWTATGDDGQEGQAMFYEIRYLTEPITSSNIRFAQPVNGSFPQPAGATETVAVPAKLSPGTYYFLLHVFDNVGNMTESNQLEVVIPG
;
A
#
# COMPACT_ATOMS: atom_id res chain seq x y z
N ASN A 1 -7.44 -14.91 -1.03
CA ASN A 1 -7.55 -13.59 -1.66
C ASN A 1 -8.68 -12.83 -0.96
N ASN A 2 -8.34 -11.78 -0.23
CA ASN A 2 -9.29 -10.95 0.52
C ASN A 2 -10.16 -10.09 -0.40
N ASP A 3 -9.76 -9.86 -1.66
CA ASP A 3 -10.55 -9.12 -2.65
C ASP A 3 -11.71 -9.97 -3.18
N GLU A 4 -11.60 -11.30 -3.13
CA GLU A 4 -12.64 -12.26 -3.51
C GLU A 4 -13.46 -12.76 -2.32
N SER A 5 -12.79 -12.97 -1.18
CA SER A 5 -13.40 -13.46 0.06
C SER A 5 -12.99 -12.57 1.23
N PRO A 6 -13.82 -11.57 1.58
CA PRO A 6 -13.47 -10.59 2.60
C PRO A 6 -13.19 -11.21 3.97
N PHE A 7 -12.09 -10.79 4.60
CA PHE A 7 -11.71 -11.11 5.97
C PHE A 7 -11.80 -9.87 6.84
N TYR A 8 -12.56 -9.93 7.93
CA TYR A 8 -12.76 -8.80 8.83
C TYR A 8 -11.93 -8.98 10.12
N PRO A 9 -11.37 -7.89 10.67
CA PRO A 9 -11.56 -6.49 10.26
C PRO A 9 -10.66 -6.01 9.10
N SER A 10 -9.75 -6.82 8.54
CA SER A 10 -8.77 -6.35 7.55
C SER A 10 -9.36 -5.67 6.32
N ASN A 11 -10.48 -6.17 5.78
CA ASN A 11 -11.13 -5.56 4.60
C ASN A 11 -11.73 -4.17 4.88
N LEU A 12 -11.84 -3.74 6.15
CA LEU A 12 -12.18 -2.36 6.46
C LEU A 12 -11.07 -1.37 6.06
N SER A 13 -9.85 -1.84 5.76
CA SER A 13 -8.77 -1.01 5.22
C SER A 13 -9.15 -0.27 3.93
N LEU A 14 -10.06 -0.84 3.13
CA LEU A 14 -10.55 -0.24 1.89
C LEU A 14 -11.34 1.06 2.13
N THR A 15 -11.99 1.20 3.28
CA THR A 15 -12.95 2.27 3.57
C THR A 15 -12.61 3.10 4.80
N LEU A 16 -11.74 2.60 5.69
CA LEU A 16 -11.31 3.27 6.91
C LEU A 16 -9.82 3.61 6.85
N ASP A 17 -9.54 4.90 7.10
CA ASP A 17 -8.20 5.46 7.06
C ASP A 17 -7.26 4.93 8.15
N ASN A 18 -7.83 4.39 9.23
CA ASN A 18 -7.12 3.96 10.43
C ASN A 18 -6.98 2.43 10.56
N VAL A 19 -7.30 1.67 9.51
CA VAL A 19 -7.08 0.22 9.45
C VAL A 19 -5.93 -0.08 8.50
N VAL A 20 -4.96 -0.88 8.98
CA VAL A 20 -3.84 -1.39 8.19
C VAL A 20 -3.93 -2.92 8.15
N ALA A 21 -4.15 -3.47 6.96
CA ALA A 21 -4.20 -4.90 6.69
C ALA A 21 -2.81 -5.43 6.35
N VAL A 22 -2.37 -6.47 7.06
CA VAL A 22 -0.97 -6.93 7.03
C VAL A 22 -0.87 -8.39 6.59
N ALA A 23 -0.13 -8.63 5.50
CA ALA A 23 0.28 -9.96 5.06
C ALA A 23 1.52 -10.44 5.83
N ALA A 24 1.70 -11.76 5.93
CA ALA A 24 2.86 -12.39 6.53
C ALA A 24 3.89 -12.75 5.45
N THR A 25 5.15 -12.33 5.66
CA THR A 25 6.30 -12.76 4.86
C THR A 25 7.20 -13.71 5.65
N ASP A 26 7.95 -14.54 4.94
CA ASP A 26 8.99 -15.38 5.53
C ASP A 26 10.39 -14.75 5.47
N ARG A 27 11.39 -15.47 5.97
CA ARG A 27 12.80 -15.05 5.98
C ARG A 27 13.44 -14.94 4.60
N LEU A 28 12.80 -15.50 3.56
CA LEU A 28 13.24 -15.43 2.16
C LEU A 28 12.52 -14.30 1.41
N ASN A 29 11.85 -13.40 2.14
CA ASN A 29 11.03 -12.31 1.60
C ASN A 29 9.92 -12.80 0.67
N GLN A 30 9.43 -14.03 0.87
CA GLN A 30 8.27 -14.56 0.16
C GLN A 30 7.00 -14.32 0.97
N LEU A 31 5.85 -14.24 0.29
CA LEU A 31 4.56 -14.35 0.98
C LEU A 31 4.51 -15.73 1.65
N ALA A 32 4.17 -15.78 2.94
CA ALA A 32 3.99 -17.04 3.65
C ALA A 32 2.79 -17.80 3.05
N GLY A 33 2.91 -19.12 2.85
CA GLY A 33 1.89 -19.92 2.17
C GLY A 33 0.51 -19.95 2.85
N PHE A 34 0.42 -19.56 4.12
CA PHE A 34 -0.85 -19.42 4.86
C PHE A 34 -1.41 -17.97 4.83
N SER A 35 -0.64 -17.00 4.34
CA SER A 35 -1.02 -15.59 4.45
C SER A 35 -2.19 -15.27 3.54
N ASN A 36 -3.15 -14.53 4.07
CA ASN A 36 -4.07 -13.79 3.22
C ASN A 36 -3.32 -12.70 2.45
N PHE A 37 -3.86 -12.35 1.28
CA PHE A 37 -3.36 -11.35 0.35
C PHE A 37 -4.56 -10.73 -0.37
N GLY A 38 -4.35 -9.57 -0.97
CA GLY A 38 -5.35 -8.83 -1.74
C GLY A 38 -4.68 -7.59 -2.31
N PRO A 39 -4.41 -7.51 -3.62
CA PRO A 39 -3.86 -6.31 -4.24
C PRO A 39 -4.59 -5.01 -3.86
N ASP A 40 -5.90 -5.09 -3.56
CA ASP A 40 -6.68 -3.91 -3.18
C ASP A 40 -6.88 -3.82 -1.66
N SER A 41 -7.10 -4.94 -0.97
CA SER A 41 -7.54 -4.97 0.44
C SER A 41 -6.45 -5.24 1.47
N VAL A 42 -5.22 -5.56 1.06
CA VAL A 42 -4.09 -5.80 1.97
C VAL A 42 -2.98 -4.80 1.73
N ASP A 43 -2.71 -3.93 2.71
CA ASP A 43 -1.84 -2.77 2.54
C ASP A 43 -0.36 -3.11 2.32
N LEU A 44 0.21 -3.98 3.16
CA LEU A 44 1.63 -4.33 3.11
C LEU A 44 1.95 -5.69 3.75
N GLY A 45 3.16 -6.20 3.52
CA GLY A 45 3.70 -7.37 4.20
C GLY A 45 4.53 -7.02 5.44
N ALA A 46 4.66 -7.97 6.37
CA ALA A 46 5.63 -7.92 7.46
C ALA A 46 6.08 -9.33 7.86
N PRO A 47 7.24 -9.50 8.52
CA PRO A 47 7.71 -10.81 8.96
C PRO A 47 6.66 -11.54 9.82
N GLY A 48 6.27 -12.74 9.41
CA GLY A 48 5.24 -13.53 10.08
C GLY A 48 5.56 -15.01 10.20
N VAL A 49 6.76 -15.46 9.84
CA VAL A 49 7.20 -16.86 9.93
C VAL A 49 8.42 -16.98 10.83
N GLY A 50 8.37 -17.89 11.80
CA GLY A 50 9.46 -18.15 12.74
C GLY A 50 9.68 -17.00 13.71
N ILE A 51 8.61 -16.30 14.11
CA ILE A 51 8.70 -15.13 14.98
C ILE A 51 8.81 -15.60 16.42
N LEU A 52 10.00 -15.44 17.00
CA LEU A 52 10.26 -15.67 18.40
C LEU A 52 9.65 -14.55 19.24
N SER A 53 8.84 -14.90 20.24
CA SER A 53 8.18 -13.95 21.13
C SER A 53 7.98 -14.57 22.52
N LEU A 54 7.44 -13.78 23.45
CA LEU A 54 7.14 -14.20 24.81
C LEU A 54 5.78 -14.91 24.89
N THR A 55 5.70 -16.01 25.62
CA THR A 55 4.44 -16.68 25.97
C THR A 55 4.20 -16.61 27.48
N SER A 56 2.97 -16.87 27.91
CA SER A 56 2.67 -17.05 29.33
C SER A 56 3.65 -18.07 29.93
N ARG A 57 4.19 -17.70 31.08
CA ARG A 57 5.03 -18.59 31.88
C ARG A 57 4.20 -19.82 32.24
N ASP A 58 4.76 -21.01 32.01
CA ASP A 58 4.25 -22.23 32.63
C ASP A 58 4.43 -22.10 34.16
N PRO A 59 3.33 -21.99 34.94
CA PRO A 59 3.41 -21.78 36.38
C PRO A 59 4.01 -22.98 37.12
N SER A 60 4.09 -24.15 36.47
CA SER A 60 4.72 -25.36 37.04
C SER A 60 6.26 -25.33 36.98
N VAL A 61 6.85 -24.39 36.24
CA VAL A 61 8.30 -24.27 36.07
C VAL A 61 8.86 -23.15 36.98
N PRO A 62 9.95 -23.38 37.74
CA PRO A 62 10.56 -22.37 38.60
C PRO A 62 10.95 -21.08 37.85
N LEU A 63 10.90 -19.93 38.53
CA LEU A 63 11.35 -18.65 37.99
C LEU A 63 12.81 -18.77 37.50
N GLY A 64 13.07 -18.34 36.27
CA GLY A 64 14.40 -18.46 35.62
C GLY A 64 14.65 -19.75 34.84
N TYR A 65 13.72 -20.73 34.86
CA TYR A 65 13.87 -22.02 34.16
C TYR A 65 12.87 -22.25 33.02
N ALA A 66 11.75 -21.52 33.00
CA ALA A 66 10.91 -21.44 31.80
C ALA A 66 11.58 -20.46 30.84
N SER A 67 11.81 -20.85 29.58
CA SER A 67 12.26 -19.90 28.57
C SER A 67 11.25 -18.75 28.43
N GLY A 68 9.96 -19.02 28.63
CA GLY A 68 8.89 -18.06 28.41
C GLY A 68 8.83 -17.61 26.95
N LEU A 69 9.44 -18.38 26.05
CA LEU A 69 9.55 -18.08 24.63
C LEU A 69 8.69 -19.05 23.82
N PHE A 70 8.10 -18.55 22.75
CA PHE A 70 7.49 -19.37 21.70
C PHE A 70 7.91 -18.83 20.33
N SER A 71 7.98 -19.71 19.33
CA SER A 71 8.13 -19.31 17.93
C SER A 71 6.81 -19.52 17.21
N GLY A 72 6.23 -18.44 16.68
CA GLY A 72 4.93 -18.45 16.02
C GLY A 72 5.02 -18.17 14.52
N ASN A 73 4.03 -18.68 13.79
CA ASN A 73 3.75 -18.34 12.41
C ASN A 73 2.35 -17.71 12.33
N GLY A 74 2.18 -16.62 11.60
CA GLY A 74 0.88 -16.03 11.36
C GLY A 74 0.94 -14.62 10.80
N THR A 75 -0.20 -14.12 10.34
CA THR A 75 -0.42 -12.68 10.12
C THR A 75 -0.53 -11.93 11.45
N SER A 76 -0.85 -12.59 12.57
CA SER A 76 -0.92 -11.93 13.89
C SER A 76 0.44 -11.39 14.39
N PRO A 77 1.55 -12.14 14.35
CA PRO A 77 2.88 -11.57 14.64
C PRO A 77 3.28 -10.46 13.65
N ALA A 78 2.95 -10.61 12.36
CA ALA A 78 3.21 -9.60 11.34
C ALA A 78 2.47 -8.28 11.65
N ALA A 79 1.18 -8.36 11.99
CA ALA A 79 0.38 -7.23 12.41
C ALA A 79 0.92 -6.59 13.72
N ALA A 80 1.41 -7.40 14.66
CA ALA A 80 2.04 -6.88 15.89
C ALA A 80 3.34 -6.10 15.60
N ILE A 81 4.16 -6.56 14.64
CA ILE A 81 5.37 -5.83 14.20
C ILE A 81 4.99 -4.49 13.57
N VAL A 82 4.01 -4.48 12.65
CA VAL A 82 3.52 -3.22 12.03
C VAL A 82 2.93 -2.29 13.09
N SER A 83 2.20 -2.81 14.07
CA SER A 83 1.68 -2.02 15.20
C SER A 83 2.81 -1.39 16.04
N GLY A 84 3.90 -2.12 16.27
CA GLY A 84 5.08 -1.59 16.95
C GLY A 84 5.75 -0.46 16.16
N ILE A 85 5.85 -0.61 14.84
CA ILE A 85 6.40 0.44 13.96
C ILE A 85 5.47 1.66 13.92
N ALA A 86 4.15 1.47 13.88
CA ALA A 86 3.20 2.58 14.00
C ALA A 86 3.38 3.34 15.32
N ALA A 87 3.64 2.64 16.43
CA ALA A 87 3.94 3.29 17.72
C ALA A 87 5.25 4.09 17.68
N LEU A 88 6.29 3.60 16.98
CA LEU A 88 7.52 4.37 16.76
C LEU A 88 7.24 5.64 15.95
N ILE A 89 6.44 5.55 14.88
CA ILE A 89 6.01 6.70 14.09
C ILE A 89 5.28 7.73 14.97
N TYR A 90 4.31 7.31 15.78
CA TYR A 90 3.62 8.23 16.71
C TYR A 90 4.57 8.86 17.74
N SER A 91 5.64 8.17 18.13
CA SER A 91 6.63 8.72 19.07
C SER A 91 7.52 9.79 18.41
N GLU A 92 7.85 9.64 17.14
CA GLU A 92 8.71 10.56 16.39
C GLU A 92 7.92 11.75 15.82
N PHE A 93 6.65 11.52 15.43
CA PHE A 93 5.76 12.50 14.82
C PHE A 93 4.46 12.65 15.65
N PRO A 94 4.46 13.34 16.81
CA PRO A 94 3.32 13.31 17.73
C PRO A 94 2.00 13.91 17.21
N GLN A 95 2.04 14.67 16.12
CA GLN A 95 0.86 15.29 15.50
C GLN A 95 0.36 14.55 14.25
N ILE A 96 1.01 13.43 13.89
CA ILE A 96 0.64 12.65 12.70
C ILE A 96 -0.77 12.07 12.86
N THR A 97 -1.58 12.17 11.82
CA THR A 97 -2.92 11.58 11.78
C THR A 97 -2.85 10.08 11.48
N PRO A 98 -3.89 9.30 11.84
CA PRO A 98 -3.91 7.87 11.50
C PRO A 98 -3.78 7.57 10.00
N LEU A 99 -4.34 8.41 9.14
CA LEU A 99 -4.22 8.30 7.69
C LEU A 99 -2.76 8.49 7.23
N GLU A 100 -2.08 9.50 7.77
CA GLU A 100 -0.66 9.75 7.47
C GLU A 100 0.22 8.60 7.98
N VAL A 101 -0.07 8.02 9.16
CA VAL A 101 0.63 6.80 9.62
C VAL A 101 0.45 5.64 8.63
N LYS A 102 -0.77 5.40 8.15
CA LYS A 102 -1.05 4.35 7.15
C LYS A 102 -0.28 4.60 5.85
N ARG A 103 -0.30 5.83 5.34
CA ARG A 103 0.45 6.22 4.13
C ARG A 103 1.94 6.04 4.33
N ARG A 104 2.46 6.45 5.47
CA ARG A 104 3.87 6.32 5.84
C ARG A 104 4.33 4.89 5.96
N LEU A 105 3.53 4.00 6.54
CA LEU A 105 3.80 2.56 6.57
C LEU A 105 3.83 1.94 5.16
N ARG A 106 2.95 2.38 4.26
CA ARG A 106 2.92 1.95 2.85
C ARG A 106 4.08 2.54 2.02
N GLY A 107 4.45 3.80 2.26
CA GLY A 107 5.52 4.52 1.55
C GLY A 107 6.92 4.08 1.98
N SER A 108 7.08 3.65 3.22
CA SER A 108 8.39 3.27 3.74
C SER A 108 8.78 1.83 3.45
N VAL A 109 7.96 1.02 2.77
CA VAL A 109 8.26 -0.41 2.58
C VAL A 109 9.56 -0.67 1.80
N ASP A 110 10.16 -1.82 2.05
CA ASP A 110 11.09 -2.43 1.10
C ASP A 110 10.27 -3.04 -0.04
N ARG A 111 10.49 -2.58 -1.27
CA ARG A 111 9.80 -3.13 -2.46
C ARG A 111 10.17 -4.60 -2.65
N LEU A 112 9.17 -5.46 -2.72
CA LEU A 112 9.34 -6.88 -2.97
C LEU A 112 8.51 -7.26 -4.20
N PRO A 113 9.12 -7.54 -5.37
CA PRO A 113 8.36 -7.86 -6.59
C PRO A 113 7.33 -8.97 -6.42
N VAL A 114 7.56 -9.93 -5.52
CA VAL A 114 6.60 -11.00 -5.19
C VAL A 114 5.32 -10.49 -4.52
N LEU A 115 5.37 -9.37 -3.81
CA LEU A 115 4.21 -8.79 -3.11
C LEU A 115 3.45 -7.77 -3.98
N LEU A 116 4.05 -7.27 -5.06
CA LEU A 116 3.42 -6.30 -5.96
C LEU A 116 2.03 -6.74 -6.46
N PRO A 117 1.81 -8.00 -6.92
CA PRO A 117 0.48 -8.44 -7.32
C PRO A 117 -0.40 -8.91 -6.14
N LEU A 118 0.08 -8.81 -4.88
CA LEU A 118 -0.54 -9.44 -3.70
C LEU A 118 -0.95 -8.44 -2.62
N THR A 119 -0.44 -7.21 -2.66
CA THR A 119 -0.67 -6.17 -1.64
C THR A 119 -0.60 -4.78 -2.29
N VAL A 120 -1.27 -3.80 -1.70
CA VAL A 120 -1.36 -2.42 -2.20
C VAL A 120 0.02 -1.76 -2.35
N SER A 121 0.90 -1.90 -1.36
CA SER A 121 2.24 -1.31 -1.38
C SER A 121 3.26 -2.13 -2.18
N GLY A 122 2.96 -3.39 -2.47
CA GLY A 122 3.91 -4.32 -3.07
C GLY A 122 5.16 -4.59 -2.23
N GLY A 123 5.15 -4.30 -0.93
CA GLY A 123 6.38 -4.34 -0.14
C GLY A 123 6.21 -4.80 1.30
N ARG A 124 7.35 -4.99 1.95
CA ARG A 124 7.45 -5.36 3.36
C ARG A 124 7.80 -4.13 4.20
N VAL A 125 7.17 -3.97 5.36
CA VAL A 125 7.45 -2.87 6.28
C VAL A 125 8.95 -2.69 6.56
N ASN A 126 9.41 -1.44 6.63
CA ASN A 126 10.77 -1.08 7.02
C ASN A 126 10.72 0.04 8.08
N ALA A 127 11.09 -0.31 9.31
CA ALA A 127 11.03 0.62 10.44
C ALA A 127 11.99 1.81 10.31
N PHE A 128 13.15 1.62 9.67
CA PHE A 128 14.14 2.67 9.52
C PHE A 128 13.64 3.77 8.57
N ARG A 129 13.15 3.37 7.38
CA ARG A 129 12.57 4.29 6.40
C ARG A 129 11.30 4.97 6.95
N ALA A 130 10.50 4.25 7.73
CA ALA A 130 9.28 4.80 8.33
C ALA A 130 9.55 6.00 9.28
N LEU A 131 10.78 6.18 9.77
CA LEU A 131 11.15 7.26 10.69
C LEU A 131 11.91 8.41 10.00
N GLU A 132 12.10 8.35 8.68
CA GLU A 132 12.82 9.36 7.90
C GLU A 132 12.11 10.72 7.91
N ARG A 133 12.81 11.82 8.19
CA ARG A 133 12.18 13.15 8.16
C ARG A 133 12.23 13.72 6.75
N ASP A 134 11.10 13.61 6.07
CA ASP A 134 10.86 14.24 4.77
C ASP A 134 9.48 14.94 4.79
N GLU A 135 9.44 16.13 4.20
CA GLU A 135 8.30 17.04 4.11
C GLU A 135 8.02 17.48 2.66
N VAL A 136 8.82 17.03 1.68
CA VAL A 136 8.72 17.46 0.29
C VAL A 136 7.94 16.42 -0.50
N PRO A 137 6.71 16.72 -0.94
CA PRO A 137 5.95 15.74 -1.70
C PRO A 137 6.46 15.61 -3.14
N PRO A 138 6.07 14.54 -3.86
CA PRO A 138 6.31 14.40 -5.29
C PRO A 138 5.75 15.58 -6.09
N ALA A 139 6.28 15.85 -7.27
CA ALA A 139 5.64 16.80 -8.18
C ALA A 139 4.28 16.25 -8.64
N PRO A 140 3.26 17.11 -8.86
CA PRO A 140 1.99 16.66 -9.40
C PRO A 140 2.16 16.15 -10.83
N ILE A 141 1.45 15.06 -11.14
CA ILE A 141 1.35 14.54 -12.49
C ILE A 141 0.31 15.37 -13.27
N THR A 142 0.74 16.08 -14.31
CA THR A 142 -0.13 17.01 -15.06
C THR A 142 -0.51 16.50 -16.44
N ASP A 143 -0.02 15.33 -16.84
CA ASP A 143 -0.16 14.76 -18.18
C ASP A 143 -0.83 13.38 -18.21
N LEU A 144 -1.58 13.02 -17.15
CA LEU A 144 -2.36 11.79 -17.12
C LEU A 144 -3.39 11.78 -18.25
N ARG A 145 -3.28 10.79 -19.13
CA ARG A 145 -4.12 10.65 -20.33
C ARG A 145 -4.25 9.20 -20.80
N LEU A 146 -5.08 8.98 -21.80
CA LEU A 146 -5.14 7.70 -22.51
C LEU A 146 -4.05 7.57 -23.57
N VAL A 147 -3.64 6.32 -23.81
CA VAL A 147 -2.89 5.93 -25.02
C VAL A 147 -3.90 5.71 -26.15
N ASP A 148 -3.79 6.52 -27.21
CA ASP A 148 -4.70 6.45 -28.35
C ASP A 148 -4.66 5.08 -29.05
N GLY A 149 -5.83 4.49 -29.27
CA GLY A 149 -5.97 3.22 -29.99
C GLY A 149 -5.47 1.98 -29.23
N ALA A 150 -5.08 2.11 -27.97
CA ALA A 150 -4.64 0.97 -27.17
C ALA A 150 -5.77 -0.01 -26.86
N SER A 151 -5.47 -1.32 -26.97
CA SER A 151 -6.35 -2.41 -26.54
C SER A 151 -5.49 -3.42 -25.76
N PRO A 152 -5.68 -3.57 -24.43
CA PRO A 152 -6.72 -2.94 -23.61
C PRO A 152 -6.55 -1.42 -23.44
N LEU A 153 -7.60 -0.76 -22.94
CA LEU A 153 -7.57 0.65 -22.56
C LEU A 153 -6.39 0.90 -21.62
N THR A 154 -5.52 1.84 -21.97
CA THR A 154 -4.24 2.07 -21.28
C THR A 154 -4.11 3.54 -20.90
N LEU A 155 -3.80 3.80 -19.63
CA LEU A 155 -3.43 5.11 -19.11
C LEU A 155 -1.92 5.33 -19.28
N THR A 156 -1.50 6.57 -19.46
CA THR A 156 -0.08 6.97 -19.50
C THR A 156 0.13 8.34 -18.87
N TRP A 157 1.31 8.55 -18.28
CA TRP A 157 1.76 9.80 -17.67
C TRP A 157 3.30 9.83 -17.60
N THR A 158 3.86 10.97 -17.20
CA THR A 158 5.29 11.11 -16.89
C THR A 158 5.53 10.89 -15.40
N ALA A 159 6.42 9.96 -15.04
CA ALA A 159 6.79 9.70 -13.65
C ALA A 159 7.41 10.94 -12.99
N THR A 160 7.02 11.20 -11.74
CA THR A 160 7.60 12.26 -10.90
C THR A 160 8.52 11.67 -9.83
N GLY A 161 9.23 12.55 -9.13
CA GLY A 161 10.20 12.19 -8.10
C GLY A 161 9.58 11.78 -6.77
N ASP A 162 10.45 11.46 -5.83
CA ASP A 162 10.14 11.39 -4.39
C ASP A 162 9.90 12.83 -3.90
N ASP A 163 10.87 13.71 -4.16
CA ASP A 163 10.86 15.12 -3.76
C ASP A 163 10.73 16.01 -5.00
N GLY A 164 9.49 16.41 -5.33
CA GLY A 164 9.24 17.10 -6.58
C GLY A 164 9.58 16.23 -7.80
N GLN A 165 10.64 16.58 -8.51
CA GLN A 165 11.13 15.82 -9.67
C GLN A 165 12.41 15.02 -9.39
N GLU A 166 12.91 15.05 -8.15
CA GLU A 166 14.13 14.35 -7.77
C GLU A 166 13.83 12.97 -7.17
N GLY A 167 14.69 12.00 -7.46
CA GLY A 167 14.50 10.63 -6.97
C GLY A 167 13.41 9.86 -7.71
N GLN A 168 12.73 8.98 -6.99
CA GLN A 168 11.75 8.05 -7.53
C GLN A 168 10.59 7.94 -6.55
N ALA A 169 9.39 8.33 -6.99
CA ALA A 169 8.18 8.14 -6.21
C ALA A 169 8.05 6.68 -5.74
N MET A 170 7.45 6.47 -4.58
CA MET A 170 7.36 5.17 -3.96
C MET A 170 6.27 4.28 -4.57
N PHE A 171 5.04 4.80 -4.70
CA PHE A 171 3.92 4.06 -5.26
C PHE A 171 2.84 4.99 -5.82
N TYR A 172 1.98 4.43 -6.67
CA TYR A 172 0.79 5.09 -7.18
C TYR A 172 -0.47 4.50 -6.55
N GLU A 173 -1.46 5.34 -6.32
CA GLU A 173 -2.83 4.91 -6.08
C GLU A 173 -3.70 5.47 -7.21
N ILE A 174 -4.07 4.60 -8.14
CA ILE A 174 -4.89 4.96 -9.30
C ILE A 174 -6.30 4.47 -9.03
N ARG A 175 -7.28 5.36 -9.13
CA ARG A 175 -8.68 5.02 -8.91
C ARG A 175 -9.60 5.59 -9.99
N TYR A 176 -10.77 4.97 -10.14
CA TYR A 176 -11.82 5.45 -11.05
C TYR A 176 -13.24 5.38 -10.47
N LEU A 177 -14.10 6.29 -10.93
CA LEU A 177 -15.55 6.35 -10.68
C LEU A 177 -16.32 6.70 -11.95
N THR A 178 -17.64 6.53 -11.92
CA THR A 178 -18.56 6.99 -12.97
C THR A 178 -19.07 8.42 -12.75
N GLU A 179 -18.45 9.15 -11.82
CA GLU A 179 -18.71 10.55 -11.48
C GLU A 179 -17.38 11.23 -11.11
N PRO A 180 -17.28 12.57 -11.17
CA PRO A 180 -16.06 13.28 -10.80
C PRO A 180 -15.57 12.87 -9.41
N ILE A 181 -14.28 12.53 -9.32
CA ILE A 181 -13.64 12.15 -8.06
C ILE A 181 -13.34 13.42 -7.25
N THR A 182 -13.67 13.35 -5.96
CA THR A 182 -13.45 14.36 -4.94
C THR A 182 -12.91 13.71 -3.68
N SER A 183 -12.39 14.50 -2.74
CA SER A 183 -11.99 14.02 -1.41
C SER A 183 -13.12 13.29 -0.66
N SER A 184 -14.39 13.60 -0.99
CA SER A 184 -15.56 13.03 -0.33
C SER A 184 -16.00 11.66 -0.86
N ASN A 185 -15.66 11.31 -2.11
CA ASN A 185 -16.09 10.06 -2.75
C ASN A 185 -14.94 9.13 -3.17
N ILE A 186 -13.66 9.57 -3.12
CA ILE A 186 -12.50 8.75 -3.53
C ILE A 186 -12.44 7.38 -2.81
N ARG A 187 -12.91 7.29 -1.57
CA ARG A 187 -12.99 6.01 -0.82
C ARG A 187 -13.89 4.94 -1.47
N PHE A 188 -14.79 5.34 -2.36
CA PHE A 188 -15.66 4.45 -3.12
C PHE A 188 -15.12 4.15 -4.53
N ALA A 189 -14.06 4.84 -4.94
CA ALA A 189 -13.46 4.68 -6.24
C ALA A 189 -12.73 3.33 -6.35
N GLN A 190 -12.91 2.69 -7.50
CA GLN A 190 -12.35 1.38 -7.81
C GLN A 190 -10.86 1.52 -8.14
N PRO A 191 -9.99 0.63 -7.64
CA PRO A 191 -8.55 0.70 -7.90
C PRO A 191 -8.17 0.21 -9.31
N VAL A 192 -7.06 0.74 -9.83
CA VAL A 192 -6.35 0.21 -10.99
C VAL A 192 -4.96 -0.20 -10.51
N ASN A 193 -4.69 -1.51 -10.53
CA ASN A 193 -3.41 -2.05 -10.08
C ASN A 193 -2.30 -1.71 -11.07
N GLY A 194 -1.25 -1.05 -10.57
CA GLY A 194 -0.10 -0.59 -11.34
C GLY A 194 1.19 -1.34 -11.04
N SER A 195 2.28 -0.85 -11.62
CA SER A 195 3.65 -1.26 -11.27
C SER A 195 4.26 -0.31 -10.23
N PHE A 196 5.44 -0.66 -9.71
CA PHE A 196 6.25 0.32 -9.02
C PHE A 196 6.56 1.50 -9.96
N PRO A 197 6.54 2.75 -9.45
CA PRO A 197 6.97 3.90 -10.22
C PRO A 197 8.35 3.71 -10.80
N GLN A 198 8.59 4.23 -11.99
CA GLN A 198 9.86 4.36 -12.68
C GLN A 198 10.59 5.62 -12.17
N PRO A 199 11.89 5.78 -12.47
CA PRO A 199 12.61 7.02 -12.18
C PRO A 199 11.91 8.24 -12.80
N ALA A 200 12.02 9.39 -12.13
CA ALA A 200 11.41 10.63 -12.60
C ALA A 200 11.78 10.96 -14.06
N GLY A 201 10.80 11.41 -14.83
CA GLY A 201 10.91 11.69 -16.27
C GLY A 201 10.68 10.49 -17.19
N ALA A 202 10.60 9.26 -16.65
CA ALA A 202 10.22 8.09 -17.45
C ALA A 202 8.73 8.12 -17.82
N THR A 203 8.38 7.48 -18.92
CA THR A 203 6.97 7.25 -19.29
C THR A 203 6.42 6.07 -18.51
N GLU A 204 5.26 6.28 -17.91
CA GLU A 204 4.49 5.27 -17.22
C GLU A 204 3.30 4.81 -18.04
N THR A 205 2.90 3.56 -17.82
CA THR A 205 1.68 3.01 -18.41
C THR A 205 1.00 2.04 -17.46
N VAL A 206 -0.34 2.06 -17.42
CA VAL A 206 -1.11 0.99 -16.78
C VAL A 206 -2.31 0.60 -17.63
N ALA A 207 -2.55 -0.70 -17.76
CA ALA A 207 -3.75 -1.22 -18.38
C ALA A 207 -4.93 -1.08 -17.40
N VAL A 208 -6.02 -0.47 -17.86
CA VAL A 208 -7.27 -0.42 -17.11
C VAL A 208 -7.89 -1.83 -17.10
N PRO A 209 -8.54 -2.27 -16.01
CA PRO A 209 -9.20 -3.57 -15.95
C PRO A 209 -10.14 -3.82 -17.13
N ALA A 210 -10.12 -5.04 -17.64
CA ALA A 210 -10.49 -5.36 -19.04
C ALA A 210 -11.97 -5.17 -19.43
N LYS A 211 -12.88 -4.77 -18.53
CA LYS A 211 -14.32 -4.61 -18.86
C LYS A 211 -14.99 -3.49 -18.07
N LEU A 212 -14.74 -2.25 -18.51
CA LEU A 212 -15.64 -1.15 -18.22
C LEU A 212 -16.85 -1.23 -19.16
N SER A 213 -18.05 -1.07 -18.62
CA SER A 213 -19.25 -0.91 -19.44
C SER A 213 -19.22 0.41 -20.22
N PRO A 214 -19.96 0.57 -21.31
CA PRO A 214 -20.15 1.86 -21.95
C PRO A 214 -20.59 2.93 -20.93
N GLY A 215 -20.00 4.12 -21.00
CA GLY A 215 -20.25 5.20 -20.04
C GLY A 215 -19.06 6.14 -19.84
N THR A 216 -19.24 7.14 -19.00
CA THR A 216 -18.18 8.09 -18.62
C THR A 216 -17.53 7.66 -17.31
N TYR A 217 -16.20 7.66 -17.30
CA TYR A 217 -15.37 7.35 -16.14
C TYR A 217 -14.40 8.49 -15.87
N TYR A 218 -14.11 8.71 -14.60
CA TYR A 218 -13.17 9.71 -14.12
C TYR A 218 -12.04 8.97 -13.41
N PHE A 219 -10.82 9.14 -13.91
CA PHE A 219 -9.61 8.56 -13.33
C PHE A 219 -8.85 9.63 -12.55
N LEU A 220 -8.30 9.23 -11.41
CA LEU A 220 -7.46 10.05 -10.56
C LEU A 220 -6.25 9.23 -10.11
N LEU A 221 -5.09 9.85 -10.10
CA LEU A 221 -3.85 9.24 -9.64
C LEU A 221 -3.29 10.07 -8.48
N HIS A 222 -3.00 9.39 -7.37
CA HIS A 222 -2.18 9.92 -6.28
C HIS A 222 -0.79 9.30 -6.37
N VAL A 223 0.24 10.14 -6.33
CA VAL A 223 1.65 9.73 -6.27
C VAL A 223 2.17 9.96 -4.87
N PHE A 224 2.83 8.95 -4.31
CA PHE A 224 3.35 8.98 -2.95
C PHE A 224 4.86 8.80 -2.92
N ASP A 225 5.54 9.48 -2.00
CA ASP A 225 6.96 9.31 -1.70
C ASP A 225 7.23 8.19 -0.67
N ASN A 226 8.49 8.05 -0.28
CA ASN A 226 9.03 7.11 0.71
C ASN A 226 8.53 7.33 2.16
N VAL A 227 7.86 8.43 2.49
CA VAL A 227 7.30 8.71 3.83
C VAL A 227 5.79 8.95 3.82
N GLY A 228 5.17 8.86 2.64
CA GLY A 228 3.74 8.98 2.44
C GLY A 228 3.24 10.42 2.21
N ASN A 229 4.10 11.41 1.94
CA ASN A 229 3.59 12.65 1.36
C ASN A 229 3.09 12.36 -0.07
N MET A 230 2.16 13.19 -0.52
CA MET A 230 1.35 12.87 -1.69
C MET A 230 1.00 14.10 -2.50
N THR A 231 1.00 13.94 -3.83
CA THR A 231 0.33 14.86 -4.73
C THR A 231 -0.68 14.15 -5.62
N GLU A 232 -1.67 14.94 -6.05
CA GLU A 232 -2.74 14.51 -6.92
C GLU A 232 -2.45 14.91 -8.37
N SER A 233 -2.83 14.05 -9.31
CA SER A 233 -2.72 14.31 -10.74
C SER A 233 -3.83 15.25 -11.24
N ASN A 234 -3.76 15.64 -12.52
CA ASN A 234 -4.98 16.04 -13.23
C ASN A 234 -6.00 14.89 -13.22
N GLN A 235 -7.29 15.23 -13.16
CA GLN A 235 -8.36 14.24 -13.31
C GLN A 235 -8.61 13.99 -14.79
N LEU A 236 -8.75 12.72 -15.18
CA LEU A 236 -8.95 12.32 -16.57
C LEU A 236 -10.37 11.78 -16.76
N GLU A 237 -11.17 12.50 -17.55
CA GLU A 237 -12.48 12.02 -18.02
C GLU A 237 -12.30 11.13 -19.27
N VAL A 238 -12.90 9.94 -19.24
CA VAL A 238 -12.84 8.95 -20.31
C VAL A 238 -14.25 8.48 -20.65
N VAL A 239 -14.63 8.57 -21.93
CA VAL A 239 -15.89 8.04 -22.44
C VAL A 239 -15.63 6.71 -23.13
N ILE A 240 -16.24 5.64 -22.61
CA ILE A 240 -16.24 4.31 -23.23
C ILE A 240 -17.47 4.22 -24.14
N PRO A 241 -17.30 4.07 -25.47
CA PRO A 241 -18.41 3.99 -26.39
C PRO A 241 -19.20 2.68 -26.22
N GLY A 242 -20.48 2.73 -26.63
CA GLY A 242 -21.39 1.58 -26.66
C GLY A 242 -21.26 0.70 -27.89
#